data_AF-A0A420UTE6-F1
#
_entry.id   AF-A0A420UTE6-F1
#
_cell.length_a   1.000
_cell.length_b   1.000
_cell.length_c   1.000
_cell.angle_alpha   90.00
_cell.angle_beta   90.00
_cell.angle_gamma   90.00
#
_symmetry.space_group_name_H-M   'P 1'
#
loop_
_entity.id
_entity.type
_entity.pdbx_description
1 polymer ?
#
loop_
_entity_poly.entity_id
_entity_poly.type
_entity_poly.pdbx_seq_one_letter_code
_entity_poly.pdbx_strand_id
1 'polypeptide(L)'
;MTLALLIIALVAFAVLAMRESSLREWGVVVLVIGALSRIGTGEAGFTMATDAFGWIMALLPGVILLLLSIEAVRKPVLMRPVYGAVKSILPRVSRTEQEALDAGTVGWDAELFSGRPDWSKLEAI
;
A
#
# COMPACT_ATOMS: atom_id res chain seq x y z
N MET A 1 -25.24 18.69 -4.96
CA MET A 1 -24.48 17.61 -5.62
C MET A 1 -23.02 17.58 -5.19
N THR A 2 -22.26 18.69 -5.28
CA THR A 2 -20.85 18.75 -4.85
C THR A 2 -20.64 18.43 -3.36
N LEU A 3 -21.44 19.00 -2.47
CA LEU A 3 -21.39 18.67 -1.03
C LEU A 3 -21.66 17.19 -0.75
N ALA A 4 -22.62 16.59 -1.46
CA ALA A 4 -22.92 15.16 -1.32
C ALA A 4 -21.73 14.30 -1.78
N LEU A 5 -21.07 14.65 -2.89
CA LEU A 5 -19.86 13.98 -3.34
C LEU A 5 -18.70 14.10 -2.34
N LEU A 6 -18.53 15.26 -1.68
CA LEU A 6 -17.52 15.43 -0.64
C LEU A 6 -17.78 14.52 0.56
N ILE A 7 -19.04 14.41 1.00
CA ILE A 7 -19.42 13.50 2.08
C ILE A 7 -19.17 12.04 1.67
N ILE A 8 -19.58 11.64 0.46
CA ILE A 8 -19.32 10.29 -0.06
C ILE A 8 -17.81 10.02 -0.12
N ALA A 9 -17.01 10.98 -0.58
CA ALA A 9 -15.57 10.84 -0.64
C ALA A 9 -14.94 10.66 0.73
N LEU A 10 -15.40 11.41 1.73
CA LEU A 10 -14.94 11.28 3.11
C LEU A 10 -15.30 9.92 3.71
N VAL A 11 -16.54 9.46 3.50
CA VAL A 11 -16.98 8.13 3.96
C VAL A 11 -16.21 7.02 3.25
N ALA A 12 -16.05 7.11 1.92
CA ALA A 12 -15.29 6.13 1.16
C ALA A 12 -13.84 6.08 1.62
N PHE A 13 -13.21 7.24 1.87
CA PHE A 13 -11.88 7.32 2.45
C PHE A 13 -11.80 6.61 3.81
N ALA A 14 -12.71 6.93 4.72
CA ALA A 14 -12.74 6.32 6.06
C ALA A 14 -12.91 4.80 6.00
N VAL A 15 -13.85 4.32 5.17
CA VAL A 15 -14.11 2.88 5.00
C VAL A 15 -12.91 2.15 4.39
N LEU A 16 -12.31 2.71 3.33
CA LEU A 16 -11.14 2.10 2.69
C LEU A 16 -9.93 2.07 3.63
N ALA A 17 -9.76 3.10 4.45
CA ALA A 17 -8.70 3.18 5.46
C ALA A 17 -8.91 2.15 6.57
N MET A 18 -10.13 2.03 7.09
CA MET A 18 -10.46 1.05 8.14
C MET A 18 -10.37 -0.41 7.66
N ARG A 19 -10.58 -0.66 6.37
CA ARG A 19 -10.49 -2.00 5.78
C ARG A 19 -9.08 -2.40 5.34
N GLU A 20 -8.08 -1.55 5.59
CA GLU A 20 -6.70 -1.75 5.11
C GLU A 20 -6.64 -2.13 3.62
N SER A 21 -7.52 -1.52 2.82
CA SER A 21 -7.83 -2.06 1.50
C SER A 21 -6.69 -1.83 0.50
N SER A 22 -6.64 -2.67 -0.52
CA SER A 22 -5.53 -2.68 -1.47
C SER A 22 -5.42 -1.37 -2.27
N LEU A 23 -4.21 -1.03 -2.72
CA LEU A 23 -3.97 0.19 -3.50
C LEU A 23 -4.80 0.26 -4.81
N ARG A 24 -5.29 -0.90 -5.30
CA ARG A 24 -6.23 -0.97 -6.44
C ARG A 24 -7.58 -0.36 -6.10
N GLU A 25 -8.15 -0.74 -4.96
CA GLU A 25 -9.45 -0.27 -4.50
C GLU A 25 -9.44 1.25 -4.30
N TRP A 26 -8.37 1.77 -3.69
CA TRP A 26 -8.12 3.20 -3.58
C TRP A 26 -8.07 3.91 -4.94
N GLY A 27 -7.31 3.36 -5.90
CA GLY A 27 -7.21 3.93 -7.24
C GLY A 27 -8.54 3.96 -7.99
N VAL A 28 -9.33 2.87 -7.92
CA VAL A 28 -10.66 2.80 -8.54
C VAL A 28 -11.61 3.82 -7.92
N VAL A 29 -11.67 3.90 -6.59
CA VAL A 29 -12.60 4.83 -5.90
C VAL A 29 -12.25 6.28 -6.20
N VAL A 30 -10.96 6.65 -6.16
CA VAL A 30 -10.52 8.01 -6.51
C VAL A 30 -10.84 8.34 -7.97
N LEU A 31 -10.65 7.40 -8.90
CA LEU A 31 -10.96 7.60 -10.32
C LEU A 31 -12.47 7.80 -10.54
N VAL A 32 -13.30 6.98 -9.89
CA VAL A 32 -14.77 7.09 -9.99
C VAL A 32 -15.26 8.41 -9.38
N ILE A 33 -14.80 8.78 -8.19
CA ILE A 33 -15.16 10.05 -7.55
C ILE A 33 -14.69 11.23 -8.40
N GLY A 34 -13.46 11.16 -8.94
CA GLY A 34 -12.91 12.14 -9.86
C GLY A 34 -13.80 12.32 -11.10
N ALA A 35 -14.20 11.23 -11.76
CA ALA A 35 -15.09 11.28 -12.91
C ALA A 35 -16.48 11.85 -12.56
N LEU A 36 -17.07 11.43 -11.43
CA LEU A 36 -18.38 11.91 -10.97
C LEU A 36 -18.35 13.40 -10.62
N SER A 37 -17.22 13.93 -10.15
CA SER A 37 -17.05 15.37 -9.90
C SER A 37 -17.21 16.25 -11.15
N ARG A 38 -17.06 15.66 -12.34
CA ARG A 38 -17.15 16.35 -13.64
C ARG A 38 -18.57 16.40 -14.19
N ILE A 39 -19.48 15.67 -13.57
CA ILE A 39 -20.90 15.65 -13.92
C ILE A 39 -21.63 16.60 -12.97
N GLY A 40 -22.23 17.64 -13.54
CA GLY A 40 -23.13 18.61 -12.93
C GLY A 40 -24.60 18.21 -13.02
N THR A 41 -25.40 18.55 -12.02
CA THR A 41 -26.86 18.55 -12.11
C THR A 41 -27.35 19.99 -12.00
N GLY A 42 -27.83 20.55 -13.11
CA GLY A 42 -28.46 21.87 -13.17
C GLY A 42 -29.97 21.75 -13.33
N GLU A 43 -30.66 22.90 -13.36
CA GLU A 43 -32.12 22.96 -13.56
C GLU A 43 -32.56 22.32 -14.89
N ALA A 44 -31.69 22.34 -15.90
CA ALA A 44 -31.92 21.76 -17.22
C ALA A 44 -31.46 20.29 -17.36
N GLY A 45 -31.05 19.62 -16.27
CA GLY A 45 -30.62 18.21 -16.27
C GLY A 45 -29.13 18.01 -16.01
N PHE A 46 -28.56 16.94 -16.57
CA PHE A 46 -27.15 16.58 -16.40
C PHE A 46 -26.26 17.39 -17.35
N THR A 47 -25.32 18.15 -16.78
CA THR A 47 -24.28 18.86 -17.52
C THR A 47 -22.94 18.14 -17.31
N MET A 48 -22.12 18.01 -18.33
CA MET A 48 -20.77 17.47 -18.19
C MET A 48 -19.76 18.56 -18.51
N ALA A 49 -18.85 18.82 -17.58
CA ALA A 49 -17.79 19.78 -17.81
C ALA A 49 -16.77 19.18 -18.80
N THR A 50 -16.49 19.86 -19.91
CA THR A 50 -15.67 19.35 -21.01
C THR A 50 -14.23 19.88 -21.00
N ASP A 51 -13.84 20.68 -20.00
CA ASP A 51 -12.49 21.22 -19.90
C ASP A 51 -11.46 20.10 -19.66
N ALA A 52 -10.48 20.03 -20.56
CA ALA A 52 -9.43 19.01 -20.52
C ALA A 52 -8.61 19.08 -19.23
N PHE A 53 -8.34 20.30 -18.74
CA PHE A 53 -7.57 20.51 -17.52
C PHE A 53 -8.27 19.91 -16.27
N GLY A 54 -9.58 20.14 -16.10
CA GLY A 54 -10.32 19.58 -14.98
C GLY A 54 -10.42 18.06 -15.03
N TRP A 55 -10.51 17.47 -16.23
CA TRP A 55 -10.46 16.02 -16.40
C TRP A 55 -9.10 15.42 -16.04
N ILE A 56 -8.01 16.06 -16.46
CA ILE A 56 -6.65 15.61 -16.11
C ILE A 56 -6.47 15.66 -14.58
N MET A 57 -6.78 16.79 -13.94
CA MET A 57 -6.62 16.94 -12.50
C MET A 57 -7.51 15.97 -11.70
N ALA A 58 -8.73 15.69 -12.18
CA ALA A 58 -9.64 14.78 -11.50
C ALA A 58 -9.24 13.30 -11.62
N LEU A 59 -8.73 12.87 -12.78
CA LEU A 59 -8.43 11.45 -13.03
C LEU A 59 -6.99 11.06 -12.69
N LEU A 60 -6.04 12.00 -12.82
CA LEU A 60 -4.61 11.73 -12.68
C LEU A 60 -4.23 11.06 -11.35
N PRO A 61 -4.75 11.47 -10.18
CA PRO A 61 -4.44 10.79 -8.92
C PRO A 61 -4.89 9.32 -8.91
N GLY A 62 -6.10 9.04 -9.42
CA GLY A 62 -6.62 7.68 -9.53
C GLY A 62 -5.80 6.82 -10.49
N VAL A 63 -5.40 7.38 -11.64
CA VAL A 63 -4.52 6.70 -12.61
C VAL A 63 -3.15 6.39 -12.00
N ILE A 64 -2.52 7.34 -11.29
CA ILE A 64 -1.23 7.12 -10.64
C ILE A 64 -1.33 6.01 -9.60
N LEU A 65 -2.37 6.00 -8.78
CA LEU A 65 -2.60 4.94 -7.80
C LEU A 65 -2.77 3.58 -8.48
N LEU A 66 -3.54 3.51 -9.57
CA LEU A 66 -3.70 2.25 -10.32
C LEU A 66 -2.37 1.78 -10.94
N LEU A 67 -1.57 2.68 -11.50
CA LEU A 67 -0.25 2.35 -12.05
C LEU A 67 0.70 1.85 -10.97
N LEU A 68 0.79 2.54 -9.83
CA LEU A 68 1.58 2.10 -8.67
C LEU A 68 1.05 0.80 -8.05
N SER A 69 -0.20 0.42 -8.35
CA SER A 69 -0.74 -0.86 -7.93
C SER A 69 -0.19 -2.05 -8.73
N ILE A 70 0.39 -1.81 -9.91
CA ILE A 70 1.02 -2.85 -10.72
C ILE A 70 2.43 -3.11 -10.19
N GLU A 71 2.69 -4.35 -9.79
CA GLU A 71 3.96 -4.76 -9.18
C GLU A 71 5.18 -4.43 -10.06
N ALA A 72 5.04 -4.63 -11.38
CA ALA A 72 6.09 -4.32 -12.36
C ALA A 72 6.46 -2.83 -12.42
N VAL A 73 5.53 -1.94 -12.07
CA VAL A 73 5.75 -0.47 -12.01
C VAL A 73 6.20 -0.07 -10.61
N ARG A 74 5.53 -0.59 -9.58
CA ARG A 74 5.79 -0.28 -8.16
C ARG A 74 7.23 -0.59 -7.75
N LYS A 75 7.73 -1.77 -8.15
CA LYS A 75 9.08 -2.22 -7.76
C LYS A 75 10.18 -1.28 -8.22
N PRO A 76 10.34 -0.98 -9.53
CA PRO A 76 11.42 -0.13 -9.99
C PRO A 76 11.26 1.34 -9.59
N VAL A 77 10.03 1.88 -9.60
CA VAL A 77 9.80 3.31 -9.40
C VAL A 77 9.78 3.69 -7.92
N LEU A 78 9.23 2.84 -7.05
CA LEU A 78 9.03 3.16 -5.64
C LEU A 78 9.91 2.30 -4.72
N MET A 79 9.84 0.97 -4.85
CA MET A 79 10.47 0.09 -3.87
C MET A 79 12.00 0.05 -3.97
N ARG A 80 12.57 0.00 -5.18
CA ARG A 80 14.03 -0.01 -5.38
C ARG A 80 14.74 1.22 -4.82
N PRO A 81 14.31 2.46 -5.10
CA PRO A 81 14.96 3.64 -4.53
C PRO A 81 14.77 3.72 -3.01
N VAL A 82 13.59 3.39 -2.49
CA VAL A 82 13.34 3.34 -1.04
C VAL A 82 14.25 2.32 -0.37
N TYR A 83 14.35 1.11 -0.93
CA TYR A 83 15.25 0.08 -0.41
C TYR A 83 16.71 0.54 -0.45
N GLY A 84 17.13 1.19 -1.54
CA GLY A 84 18.48 1.76 -1.64
C GLY A 84 18.77 2.80 -0.56
N ALA A 85 17.83 3.73 -0.33
CA ALA A 85 17.95 4.75 0.71
C ALA A 85 18.02 4.13 2.11
N VAL A 86 17.10 3.22 2.44
CA VAL A 86 17.08 2.54 3.74
C VAL A 86 18.35 1.72 3.95
N LYS A 87 18.78 0.97 2.93
CA LYS A 87 20.02 0.18 2.98
C LYS A 87 21.26 1.04 3.17
N SER A 88 21.27 2.28 2.67
CA SER A 88 22.40 3.20 2.86
C SER A 88 22.50 3.74 4.28
N ILE A 89 21.36 3.84 4.99
CA ILE A 89 21.29 4.37 6.36
C ILE A 89 21.52 3.26 7.39
N LEU A 90 21.09 2.03 7.07
CA LEU A 90 21.24 0.91 8.00
C LEU A 90 22.71 0.54 8.22
N PRO A 91 23.18 0.50 9.48
CA PRO A 91 24.51 0.03 9.79
C PRO A 91 24.63 -1.45 9.40
N ARG A 92 25.82 -1.84 8.95
CA ARG A 92 26.10 -3.26 8.69
C ARG A 92 26.12 -3.98 10.03
N VAL A 93 25.32 -5.03 10.17
CA VAL A 93 25.34 -5.89 11.36
C VAL A 93 26.76 -6.44 11.52
N SER A 94 27.35 -6.19 12.68
CA SER A 94 28.68 -6.69 12.99
C SER A 94 28.64 -8.20 13.19
N ARG A 95 29.75 -8.89 12.94
CA ARG A 95 29.84 -10.35 13.14
C ARG A 95 29.44 -10.76 14.56
N THR A 96 29.79 -9.97 15.56
CA THR A 96 29.44 -10.22 16.97
C THR A 96 27.97 -9.96 17.29
N GLU A 97 27.33 -8.96 16.69
CA GLU A 97 25.86 -8.76 16.82
C GLU A 97 25.09 -9.88 16.13
N GLN A 98 25.61 -10.37 15.00
CA GLN A 98 25.02 -11.49 14.29
C GLN A 98 25.13 -12.77 15.12
N GLU A 99 26.32 -13.06 15.67
CA GLU A 99 26.53 -14.17 16.61
C GLU A 99 25.66 -14.03 17.88
N ALA A 100 25.42 -12.82 18.38
CA ALA A 100 24.54 -12.59 19.53
C ALA A 100 23.04 -12.75 19.19
N LEU A 101 22.61 -12.38 17.99
CA LEU A 101 21.25 -12.63 17.49
C LEU A 101 21.00 -14.12 17.23
N ASP A 102 22.01 -14.81 16.68
CA ASP A 102 21.97 -16.25 16.44
C ASP A 102 22.05 -17.05 17.77
N ALA A 103 22.77 -16.54 18.78
CA ALA A 103 22.78 -17.11 20.12
C ALA A 103 21.53 -16.80 20.94
N GLY A 104 20.85 -15.69 20.65
CA GLY A 104 19.59 -15.27 21.29
C GLY A 104 18.33 -15.84 20.64
N THR A 105 18.45 -16.43 19.45
CA THR A 105 17.39 -17.24 18.87
C THR A 105 17.45 -18.62 19.50
N VAL A 106 16.28 -19.09 19.96
CA VAL A 106 16.08 -20.44 20.51
C VAL A 106 16.36 -21.46 19.39
N GLY A 107 17.63 -21.83 19.23
CA GLY A 107 18.11 -22.76 18.21
C GLY A 107 17.78 -24.20 18.58
N TRP A 108 18.81 -25.05 18.63
CA TRP A 108 18.66 -26.48 18.89
C TRP A 108 18.30 -26.80 20.35
N ASP A 109 19.00 -26.20 21.32
CA ASP A 109 18.82 -26.48 22.75
C ASP A 109 17.40 -26.14 23.24
N ALA A 110 16.86 -25.00 22.79
CA ALA A 110 15.55 -24.56 23.23
C ALA A 110 14.40 -25.38 22.61
N GLU A 111 14.58 -25.89 21.39
CA GLU A 111 13.65 -26.85 20.79
C GLU A 111 13.70 -28.19 21.56
N LEU A 112 14.90 -28.66 21.95
CA LEU A 112 15.09 -29.85 22.79
C LEU A 112 14.43 -29.71 24.18
N PHE A 113 14.52 -28.53 24.80
CA PHE A 113 13.96 -28.22 26.12
C PHE A 113 12.53 -27.63 26.07
N SER A 114 11.89 -27.56 24.90
CA SER A 114 10.53 -26.99 24.72
C SER A 114 9.40 -27.86 25.32
N GLY A 115 9.70 -29.07 25.80
CA GLY A 115 8.75 -30.04 26.35
C GLY A 115 8.01 -30.87 25.29
N ARG A 116 7.97 -30.42 24.03
CA ARG A 116 7.51 -31.21 22.87
C ARG A 116 8.42 -30.95 21.65
N PRO A 117 9.67 -31.43 21.69
CA PRO A 117 10.62 -31.21 20.61
C PRO A 117 10.14 -31.81 19.29
N ASP A 118 10.29 -31.05 18.20
CA ASP A 118 10.14 -31.55 16.83
C ASP A 118 11.46 -32.19 16.37
N TRP A 119 11.53 -33.52 16.46
CA TRP A 119 12.73 -34.29 16.12
C TRP A 119 13.14 -34.20 14.65
N SER A 120 12.18 -34.05 13.74
CA SER A 120 12.46 -33.83 12.31
C SER A 120 13.25 -32.54 12.07
N LYS A 121 13.03 -31.53 12.91
CA LYS A 121 13.73 -30.24 12.83
C LYS A 121 15.13 -30.31 13.46
N LEU A 122 15.34 -31.18 14.45
CA LEU A 122 16.63 -31.40 15.12
C LEU A 122 17.59 -32.28 14.31
N GLU A 123 17.09 -33.24 13.52
CA GLU A 123 17.90 -34.10 12.66
C GLU A 123 18.33 -33.43 11.35
N ALA A 124 17.66 -32.36 10.93
CA ALA A 124 17.91 -31.66 9.68
C ALA A 124 19.01 -30.58 9.75
N ILE A 125 19.58 -30.36 10.94
CA ILE A 125 20.68 -29.42 11.22
C ILE A 125 21.97 -30.21 11.42
#